data_AF-A0A7K2XEL1-F1
#
_entry.id   AF-A0A7K2XEL1-F1
#
_cell.length_a   1.000
_cell.length_b   1.000
_cell.length_c   1.000
_cell.angle_alpha   90.00
_cell.angle_beta   90.00
_cell.angle_gamma   90.00
#
_symmetry.space_group_name_H-M   'P 1'
#
loop_
_entity.id
_entity.type
_entity.pdbx_description
1 polymer ?
#
loop_
_entity_poly.entity_id
_entity_poly.type
_entity_poly.pdbx_seq_one_letter_code
_entity_poly.pdbx_strand_id
1 'polypeptide(L)'
;FGTVVSGGDAGELAVALRDVASGTSAVTRKGGRSSAPVAFMFTGQGSQYRGMGQGLYRTEPAFRAALDECADLLAGHLEVPLLDLLFTDASGVLGRTRFAQVGIVAVQVGLVRWLESVG
;
A
#
# COMPACT_ATOMS: atom_id res chain seq x y z
N PHE A 1 -13.49 18.95 13.84
CA PHE A 1 -13.44 17.49 13.89
C PHE A 1 -14.06 16.96 12.62
N GLY A 2 -13.42 16.01 11.94
CA GLY A 2 -13.99 15.35 10.77
C GLY A 2 -14.18 13.87 11.10
N THR A 3 -15.30 13.30 10.67
CA THR A 3 -15.53 11.85 10.71
C THR A 3 -15.45 11.32 9.28
N VAL A 4 -14.71 10.25 9.09
CA VAL A 4 -14.60 9.57 7.78
C VAL A 4 -15.23 8.19 7.94
N VAL A 5 -16.02 7.79 6.94
CA VAL A 5 -16.64 6.47 6.83
C VAL A 5 -16.25 5.87 5.48
N SER A 6 -15.93 4.58 5.46
CA SER A 6 -15.59 3.82 4.26
C SER A 6 -16.47 2.59 4.13
N GLY A 7 -16.88 2.23 2.92
CA GLY A 7 -17.66 1.04 2.59
C GLY A 7 -17.54 0.70 1.11
N GLY A 8 -17.65 -0.57 0.77
CA GLY A 8 -17.60 -1.07 -0.61
C GLY A 8 -18.89 -0.85 -1.40
N ASP A 9 -20.01 -0.60 -0.69
CA ASP A 9 -21.30 -0.29 -1.29
C ASP A 9 -22.15 0.68 -0.43
N ALA A 10 -23.30 1.06 -0.98
CA ALA A 10 -24.22 2.00 -0.34
C ALA A 10 -24.86 1.45 0.95
N GLY A 11 -25.07 0.14 1.04
CA GLY A 11 -25.62 -0.51 2.23
C GLY A 11 -24.65 -0.45 3.40
N GLU A 12 -23.38 -0.79 3.15
CA GLU A 12 -22.29 -0.69 4.12
C GLU A 12 -22.10 0.75 4.60
N LEU A 13 -22.06 1.72 3.68
CA LEU A 13 -21.96 3.15 4.02
C LEU A 13 -23.15 3.61 4.87
N ALA A 14 -24.36 3.21 4.51
CA ALA A 14 -25.57 3.60 5.24
C ALA A 14 -25.60 3.04 6.67
N VAL A 15 -25.07 1.83 6.89
CA VAL A 15 -24.93 1.26 8.23
C VAL A 15 -23.89 2.04 9.03
N ALA A 16 -22.69 2.24 8.48
CA ALA A 16 -21.62 2.91 9.20
C ALA A 16 -21.94 4.40 9.50
N LEU A 17 -22.65 5.10 8.61
CA LEU A 17 -23.15 6.46 8.88
C LEU A 17 -24.21 6.48 9.99
N ARG A 18 -25.07 5.46 10.07
CA ARG A 18 -26.05 5.34 11.16
C ARG A 18 -25.35 5.12 12.49
N ASP A 19 -24.32 4.27 12.54
CA ASP A 19 -23.53 4.03 13.76
C ASP A 19 -22.83 5.31 14.24
N VAL A 20 -22.37 6.15 13.31
CA VAL A 20 -21.80 7.47 13.63
C VAL A 20 -22.89 8.38 14.20
N ALA A 21 -24.06 8.44 13.57
CA ALA A 21 -25.18 9.27 14.01
C ALA A 21 -25.75 8.84 15.37
N SER A 22 -25.77 7.54 15.66
CA SER A 22 -26.21 6.98 16.94
C SER A 22 -25.12 6.99 18.02
N GLY A 23 -23.91 7.46 17.72
CA GLY A 23 -22.79 7.50 18.65
C GLY A 23 -22.26 6.13 19.05
N THR A 24 -22.56 5.09 18.27
CA THR A 24 -22.19 3.69 18.54
C THR A 24 -20.89 3.29 17.85
N SER A 25 -20.42 4.08 16.87
CA SER A 25 -19.10 3.89 16.27
C SER A 25 -17.97 4.12 17.28
N ALA A 26 -16.92 3.30 17.20
CA ALA A 26 -15.65 3.58 17.86
C ALA A 26 -15.11 4.92 17.34
N VAL A 27 -15.18 5.97 18.17
CA VAL A 27 -14.72 7.30 17.78
C VAL A 27 -13.20 7.26 17.56
N THR A 28 -12.77 7.23 16.30
CA THR A 28 -11.36 7.50 15.95
C THR A 28 -11.16 9.01 16.01
N ARG A 29 -11.01 9.54 17.24
CA ARG A 29 -10.81 10.97 17.45
C ARG A 29 -9.39 11.33 17.01
N LYS A 30 -9.19 11.69 15.74
CA LYS A 30 -7.94 12.32 15.32
C LYS A 30 -8.00 13.79 15.76
N GLY A 31 -7.01 14.23 16.54
CA GLY A 31 -6.81 15.63 16.89
C GLY A 31 -6.83 16.51 15.63
N GLY A 32 -7.16 17.79 15.78
CA GLY A 32 -7.29 18.74 14.67
C GLY A 32 -6.08 18.75 13.74
N ARG A 33 -6.24 19.32 12.53
CA ARG A 33 -5.17 19.46 11.52
C ARG A 33 -3.85 19.85 12.19
N SER A 34 -2.95 18.87 12.33
CA SER A 34 -1.61 19.11 12.85
C SER A 34 -0.79 19.68 11.71
N SER A 35 -0.17 20.84 11.91
CA SER A 35 0.84 21.39 11.01
C SER A 35 2.21 20.74 11.20
N ALA A 36 2.28 19.62 11.93
CA ALA A 36 3.53 18.90 12.15
C ALA A 36 4.10 18.40 10.80
N PRO A 37 5.42 18.46 10.62
CA PRO A 37 6.08 17.85 9.48
C PRO A 37 5.75 16.36 9.38
N VAL A 38 5.58 15.87 8.16
CA VAL A 38 5.41 14.44 7.86
C VAL A 38 6.79 13.82 7.60
N ALA A 39 7.03 12.64 8.14
CA ALA A 39 8.22 11.84 7.87
C ALA A 39 7.82 10.47 7.31
N PHE A 40 8.52 10.02 6.25
CA PHE A 40 8.39 8.66 5.74
C PHE A 40 9.36 7.73 6.47
N MET A 41 8.84 6.59 6.91
CA MET A 41 9.64 5.53 7.54
C MET A 41 9.66 4.31 6.61
N PHE A 42 10.86 3.88 6.25
CA PHE A 42 11.08 2.75 5.37
C PHE A 42 11.49 1.54 6.20
N THR A 43 10.72 0.47 6.11
CA THR A 43 10.97 -0.78 6.83
C THR A 43 12.05 -1.60 6.12
N GLY A 44 12.82 -2.36 6.90
CA GLY A 44 13.75 -3.37 6.38
C GLY A 44 13.06 -4.70 6.07
N GLN A 45 13.86 -5.76 5.97
CA GLN A 45 13.37 -7.12 5.76
C GLN A 45 12.43 -7.57 6.89
N GLY A 46 11.38 -8.33 6.54
CA GLY A 46 10.39 -8.90 7.46
C GLY A 46 8.96 -8.48 7.14
N SER A 47 8.78 -7.46 6.30
CA SER A 47 7.47 -6.94 5.88
C SER A 47 6.94 -7.57 4.58
N GLN A 48 7.74 -8.42 3.91
CA GLN A 48 7.35 -9.03 2.65
C GLN A 48 6.29 -10.12 2.83
N TYR A 49 5.31 -10.15 1.92
CA TYR A 49 4.33 -11.21 1.81
C TYR A 49 3.84 -11.34 0.36
N ARG A 50 3.42 -12.54 -0.04
CA ARG A 50 2.86 -12.79 -1.37
C ARG A 50 1.63 -11.93 -1.61
N GLY A 51 1.58 -11.26 -2.76
CA GLY A 51 0.46 -10.38 -3.14
C GLY A 51 0.58 -8.95 -2.62
N MET A 52 1.68 -8.59 -1.95
CA MET A 52 1.90 -7.20 -1.50
C MET A 52 1.87 -6.23 -2.68
N GLY A 53 1.19 -5.10 -2.50
CA GLY A 53 1.03 -4.07 -3.54
C GLY A 53 0.08 -4.43 -4.70
N GLN A 54 -0.39 -5.68 -4.84
CA GLN A 54 -1.18 -6.10 -6.01
C GLN A 54 -2.55 -5.39 -6.11
N GLY A 55 -3.15 -5.00 -4.98
CA GLY A 55 -4.37 -4.21 -4.98
C GLY A 55 -4.13 -2.82 -5.57
N LEU A 56 -3.14 -2.09 -5.03
CA LEU A 56 -2.76 -0.76 -5.49
C LEU A 56 -2.26 -0.77 -6.93
N TYR A 57 -1.50 -1.80 -7.33
CA TYR A 57 -1.10 -1.98 -8.72
C TYR A 57 -2.29 -2.02 -9.67
N ARG A 58 -3.42 -2.61 -9.26
CA ARG A 58 -4.63 -2.70 -10.09
C ARG A 58 -5.46 -1.42 -10.09
N THR A 59 -5.47 -0.66 -8.99
CA THR A 59 -6.39 0.49 -8.83
C THR A 59 -5.73 1.85 -8.97
N GLU A 60 -4.45 1.99 -8.62
CA GLU A 60 -3.76 3.28 -8.48
C GLU A 60 -2.72 3.48 -9.59
N PRO A 61 -2.97 4.38 -10.57
CA PRO A 61 -2.05 4.60 -11.68
C PRO A 61 -0.64 5.06 -11.27
N ALA A 62 -0.52 5.93 -10.26
CA ALA A 62 0.77 6.43 -9.78
C ALA A 62 1.61 5.32 -9.13
N PHE A 63 0.97 4.44 -8.35
CA PHE A 63 1.64 3.26 -7.78
C PHE A 63 2.09 2.31 -8.88
N ARG A 64 1.21 2.03 -9.85
CA ARG A 64 1.48 1.12 -10.98
C ARG A 64 2.70 1.59 -11.79
N ALA A 65 2.70 2.85 -12.22
CA ALA A 65 3.79 3.42 -13.01
C ALA A 65 5.14 3.34 -12.27
N ALA A 66 5.14 3.62 -10.97
CA ALA A 66 6.35 3.52 -10.15
C ALA A 66 6.84 2.08 -9.98
N LEU A 67 5.92 1.11 -9.85
CA LEU A 67 6.30 -0.29 -9.72
C LEU A 67 6.77 -0.88 -11.06
N ASP A 68 6.19 -0.44 -12.18
CA ASP A 68 6.64 -0.78 -13.54
C ASP A 68 8.05 -0.25 -13.80
N GLU A 69 8.33 1.00 -13.43
CA GLU A 69 9.68 1.57 -13.51
C GLU A 69 10.69 0.76 -12.68
N CYS A 70 10.33 0.33 -11.46
CA CYS A 70 11.18 -0.55 -10.67
C CYS A 70 11.41 -1.90 -11.37
N ALA A 71 10.36 -2.49 -11.97
CA ALA A 71 10.45 -3.76 -12.67
C ALA A 71 11.40 -3.66 -13.88
N ASP A 72 11.31 -2.57 -14.64
CA ASP A 72 12.18 -2.30 -15.78
C ASP A 72 13.64 -2.11 -15.35
N LEU A 73 13.89 -1.35 -14.28
CA LEU A 73 15.24 -1.14 -13.72
C LEU A 73 15.88 -2.43 -13.20
N LEU A 74 15.05 -3.39 -12.77
CA LEU A 74 15.49 -4.67 -12.22
C LEU A 74 15.49 -5.79 -13.26
N ALA A 75 15.05 -5.51 -14.49
CA ALA A 75 15.07 -6.46 -15.58
C ALA A 75 16.51 -6.91 -15.85
N GLY A 76 16.75 -8.23 -15.84
CA GLY A 76 18.08 -8.81 -16.00
C GLY A 76 18.96 -8.80 -14.73
N HIS A 77 18.52 -8.14 -13.65
CA HIS A 77 19.18 -8.21 -12.33
C HIS A 77 18.54 -9.23 -11.38
N LEU A 78 17.33 -9.70 -11.71
CA LEU A 78 16.61 -10.75 -10.98
C LEU A 78 16.41 -11.97 -11.87
N GLU A 79 16.48 -13.17 -11.27
CA GLU A 79 16.21 -14.43 -11.96
C GLU A 79 14.72 -14.64 -12.25
N VAL A 80 13.85 -13.83 -11.65
CA VAL A 80 12.40 -13.83 -11.82
C VAL A 80 11.90 -12.40 -12.05
N PRO A 81 10.88 -12.18 -12.91
CA PRO A 81 10.29 -10.87 -13.08
C PRO A 81 9.76 -10.32 -11.74
N LEU A 82 9.99 -9.03 -11.49
CA LEU A 82 9.62 -8.40 -10.21
C LEU A 82 8.13 -8.59 -9.88
N LEU A 83 7.24 -8.36 -10.85
CA LEU A 83 5.80 -8.46 -10.62
C LEU A 83 5.37 -9.90 -10.31
N ASP A 84 5.96 -10.90 -10.97
CA ASP A 84 5.68 -12.31 -10.70
C ASP A 84 6.15 -12.70 -9.30
N LEU A 85 7.35 -12.24 -8.92
CA LEU A 85 7.90 -12.41 -7.57
C LEU A 85 6.99 -11.82 -6.50
N LEU A 86 6.48 -10.61 -6.70
CA LEU A 86 5.63 -9.91 -5.74
C LEU A 86 4.23 -10.51 -5.64
N PHE A 87 3.60 -10.81 -6.77
CA PHE A 87 2.17 -11.14 -6.81
C PHE A 87 1.89 -12.63 -6.69
N THR A 88 2.72 -13.45 -7.32
CA THR A 88 2.52 -14.90 -7.33
C THR A 88 3.45 -15.62 -6.37
N ASP A 89 4.70 -15.15 -6.26
CA ASP A 89 5.79 -15.87 -5.60
C ASP A 89 5.80 -17.37 -5.98
N ALA A 90 5.63 -17.68 -7.27
CA ALA A 90 5.44 -19.05 -7.75
C ALA A 90 6.57 -20.00 -7.35
N SER A 91 7.80 -19.49 -7.24
CA SER A 91 8.97 -20.24 -6.80
C SER A 91 9.18 -20.24 -5.27
N GLY A 92 8.34 -19.53 -4.50
CA GLY A 92 8.44 -19.43 -3.04
C GLY A 92 9.76 -18.81 -2.56
N VAL A 93 10.31 -17.86 -3.33
CA VAL A 93 11.65 -17.29 -3.08
C VAL A 93 11.60 -15.90 -2.47
N LEU A 94 10.43 -15.25 -2.41
CA LEU A 94 10.26 -13.91 -1.86
C LEU A 94 10.83 -13.77 -0.44
N GLY A 95 10.81 -14.84 0.36
CA GLY A 95 11.39 -14.84 1.71
C GLY A 95 12.92 -14.80 1.77
N ARG A 96 13.64 -15.02 0.66
CA ARG A 96 15.10 -14.96 0.65
C ARG A 96 15.54 -13.50 0.56
N THR A 97 16.53 -13.11 1.36
CA THR A 97 17.00 -11.72 1.50
C THR A 97 17.19 -10.98 0.17
N ARG A 98 17.83 -11.62 -0.82
CA ARG A 98 18.07 -11.00 -2.13
C ARG A 98 16.81 -10.59 -2.89
N PHE A 99 15.69 -11.29 -2.67
CA PHE A 99 14.40 -11.01 -3.28
C PHE A 99 13.53 -10.14 -2.38
N ALA A 100 13.52 -10.43 -1.07
CA ALA A 100 12.78 -9.67 -0.08
C ALA A 100 13.16 -8.19 -0.10
N GLN A 101 14.46 -7.87 -0.06
CA GLN A 101 14.95 -6.49 -0.02
C GLN A 101 14.50 -5.70 -1.25
N VAL A 102 14.68 -6.27 -2.44
CA VAL A 102 14.32 -5.63 -3.69
C VAL A 102 12.80 -5.46 -3.81
N GLY A 103 12.04 -6.47 -3.44
CA GLY A 103 10.57 -6.41 -3.44
C GLY A 103 10.02 -5.36 -2.46
N ILE A 104 10.57 -5.29 -1.24
CA ILE A 104 10.17 -4.31 -0.23
C ILE A 104 10.45 -2.88 -0.71
N VAL A 105 11.66 -2.63 -1.23
CA VAL A 105 12.03 -1.30 -1.73
C VAL A 105 11.13 -0.88 -2.89
N ALA A 106 10.88 -1.77 -3.86
CA ALA A 106 10.01 -1.47 -4.99
C ALA A 106 8.58 -1.11 -4.55
N VAL A 107 8.01 -1.84 -3.59
CA VAL A 107 6.69 -1.52 -3.02
C VAL A 107 6.72 -0.20 -2.26
N GLN A 108 7.77 0.07 -1.47
CA GLN A 108 7.89 1.34 -0.73
C GLN A 108 8.01 2.55 -1.67
N VAL A 109 8.76 2.42 -2.77
CA VAL A 109 8.81 3.45 -3.81
C VAL A 109 7.42 3.68 -4.41
N GLY A 110 6.70 2.60 -4.76
CA GLY A 110 5.32 2.69 -5.25
C GLY A 110 4.39 3.41 -4.26
N LEU A 111 4.49 3.09 -2.97
CA LEU A 111 3.70 3.74 -1.92
C LEU A 111 4.02 5.23 -1.79
N VAL A 112 5.29 5.63 -1.86
CA VAL A 112 5.69 7.04 -1.81
C VAL A 112 5.12 7.79 -3.01
N ARG A 113 5.27 7.27 -4.23
CA ARG A 113 4.74 7.91 -5.45
C ARG A 113 3.22 8.05 -5.42
N TRP A 114 2.53 7.06 -4.88
CA TRP A 114 1.08 7.14 -4.68
C TRP A 114 0.71 8.20 -3.65
N LEU A 115 1.37 8.24 -2.49
CA LEU A 115 1.12 9.25 -1.45
C LEU A 115 1.40 10.68 -1.96
N GLU A 116 2.49 10.88 -2.71
CA GLU A 116 2.81 12.15 -3.39
C GLU A 116 1.69 12.59 -4.35
N SER A 117 0.98 11.64 -4.98
CA SER A 117 -0.10 11.94 -5.92
C SER A 117 -1.42 12.33 -5.25
N VAL A 118 -1.63 11.99 -3.97
CA VAL A 118 -2.89 12.24 -3.25
C VAL A 118 -2.85 13.36 -2.20
N GLY A 119 -1.64 13.79 -1.78
CA GLY A 119 -1.45 14.94 -0.89
C GLY A 119 -1.93 14.73 0.55
#